data_AF-A0A9D9J1G7-F1
#
_entry.id   AF-A0A9D9J1G7-F1
#
_cell.length_a   1.000
_cell.length_b   1.000
_cell.length_c   1.000
_cell.angle_alpha   90.00
_cell.angle_beta   90.00
_cell.angle_gamma   90.00
#
_symmetry.space_group_name_H-M   'P 1'
#
loop_
_entity.id
_entity.type
_entity.pdbx_description
1 polymer ?
#
loop_
_entity_poly.entity_id
_entity_poly.type
_entity_poly.pdbx_seq_one_letter_code
_entity_poly.pdbx_strand_id
1 'polypeptide(L)'
;MRKSEESSDSDRSLQKFLRKRDARVLREYYSGVPAETLHRRYGMSLKRIKELSEQYRSGKIDIFDERDKYAIEMSRKDDKERIRKLESKVRSLESAVKMSNIKIEGYEYMLSQLKEEEGIDLLKKAGAGRSANSSRATKK
;
A
#
# COMPACT_ATOMS: atom_id res chain seq x y z
N MET A 1 -60.03 11.72 4.88
CA MET A 1 -58.83 12.30 4.27
C MET A 1 -57.59 11.44 4.55
N ARG A 2 -57.61 10.13 4.24
CA ARG A 2 -56.47 9.20 4.49
C ARG A 2 -55.79 8.65 3.23
N LYS A 3 -56.46 8.72 2.07
CA LYS A 3 -55.94 8.17 0.80
C LYS A 3 -54.79 8.98 0.17
N SER A 4 -54.64 10.25 0.52
CA SER A 4 -53.60 11.14 -0.06
C SER A 4 -52.23 10.97 0.59
N GLU A 5 -52.16 10.56 1.86
CA GLU A 5 -50.91 10.39 2.61
C GLU A 5 -50.24 9.05 2.27
N GLU A 6 -51.01 7.95 2.19
CA GLU A 6 -50.50 6.61 1.84
C GLU A 6 -49.87 6.53 0.45
N SER A 7 -50.39 7.30 -0.52
CA SER A 7 -49.81 7.42 -1.87
C SER A 7 -48.42 8.06 -1.84
N SER A 8 -48.21 9.05 -0.96
CA SER A 8 -46.97 9.82 -0.89
C SER A 8 -45.81 9.04 -0.25
N ASP A 9 -46.11 8.21 0.75
CA ASP A 9 -45.12 7.37 1.44
C ASP A 9 -44.69 6.18 0.58
N SER A 10 -45.62 5.64 -0.22
CA SER A 10 -45.34 4.58 -1.18
C SER A 10 -44.39 5.03 -2.29
N ASP A 11 -44.62 6.24 -2.85
CA ASP A 11 -43.76 6.83 -3.88
C ASP A 11 -42.35 7.12 -3.37
N ARG A 12 -42.24 7.65 -2.14
CA ARG A 12 -40.94 7.90 -1.49
C ARG A 12 -40.17 6.58 -1.26
N SER A 13 -40.87 5.53 -0.87
CA SER A 13 -40.28 4.20 -0.65
C SER A 13 -39.79 3.56 -1.95
N LEU A 14 -40.58 3.66 -3.02
CA LEU A 14 -40.19 3.22 -4.35
C LEU A 14 -38.95 3.97 -4.85
N GLN A 15 -38.92 5.29 -4.69
CA GLN A 15 -37.78 6.10 -5.11
C GLN A 15 -36.50 5.74 -4.34
N LYS A 16 -36.61 5.49 -3.03
CA LYS A 16 -35.49 5.02 -2.21
C LYS A 16 -35.00 3.64 -2.64
N PHE A 17 -35.91 2.74 -2.97
CA PHE A 17 -35.58 1.42 -3.49
C PHE A 17 -34.82 1.50 -4.83
N LEU A 18 -35.32 2.31 -5.76
CA LEU A 18 -34.69 2.53 -7.07
C LEU A 18 -33.29 3.12 -6.93
N ARG A 19 -33.09 4.11 -6.06
CA ARG A 19 -31.76 4.68 -5.78
C ARG A 19 -30.79 3.62 -5.25
N LYS A 20 -31.23 2.76 -4.32
CA LYS A 20 -30.40 1.67 -3.79
C LYS A 20 -30.02 0.66 -4.86
N ARG A 21 -30.96 0.32 -5.75
CA ARG A 21 -30.70 -0.58 -6.88
C ARG A 21 -29.69 0.02 -7.85
N ASP A 22 -29.90 1.27 -8.25
CA ASP A 22 -29.03 1.97 -9.20
C ASP A 22 -27.61 2.13 -8.61
N ALA A 23 -27.48 2.45 -7.32
CA ALA A 23 -26.18 2.49 -6.63
C ALA A 23 -25.50 1.12 -6.55
N ARG A 24 -26.25 0.02 -6.40
CA ARG A 24 -25.69 -1.34 -6.42
C ARG A 24 -25.14 -1.70 -7.80
N VAL A 25 -25.91 -1.40 -8.85
CA VAL A 25 -25.48 -1.66 -10.23
C VAL A 25 -24.25 -0.85 -10.59
N LEU A 26 -24.19 0.42 -10.19
CA LEU A 26 -23.02 1.25 -10.41
C LEU A 26 -21.78 0.72 -9.68
N ARG A 27 -21.92 0.27 -8.43
CA ARG A 27 -20.82 -0.34 -7.68
C ARG A 27 -20.26 -1.58 -8.38
N GLU A 28 -21.12 -2.47 -8.86
CA GLU A 28 -20.68 -3.67 -9.60
C GLU A 28 -20.09 -3.34 -10.98
N TYR A 29 -20.66 -2.34 -11.67
CA TYR A 29 -20.13 -1.87 -12.94
C TYR A 29 -18.69 -1.36 -12.79
N TYR A 30 -18.44 -0.51 -11.78
CA TYR A 30 -17.09 0.01 -11.51
C TYR A 30 -16.15 -1.00 -10.84
N SER A 31 -16.66 -2.12 -10.31
CA SER A 31 -15.81 -3.25 -9.90
C SER A 31 -15.40 -4.15 -11.06
N GLY A 32 -15.79 -3.83 -12.30
CA GLY A 32 -15.37 -4.54 -13.51
C GLY A 32 -16.37 -5.58 -14.02
N VAL A 33 -17.61 -5.62 -13.53
CA VAL A 33 -18.63 -6.53 -14.05
C VAL A 33 -19.14 -6.02 -15.42
N PRO A 34 -19.15 -6.86 -16.47
CA PRO A 34 -19.65 -6.46 -17.78
C PRO A 34 -21.12 -6.02 -17.77
N ALA A 35 -21.46 -5.03 -18.60
CA ALA A 35 -22.80 -4.45 -18.67
C ALA A 35 -23.86 -5.49 -19.07
N GLU A 36 -23.51 -6.49 -19.88
CA GLU A 36 -24.37 -7.60 -20.31
C GLU A 36 -24.76 -8.50 -19.14
N THR A 37 -23.84 -8.72 -18.20
CA THR A 37 -24.10 -9.47 -16.97
C THR A 37 -25.03 -8.68 -16.05
N LEU A 38 -24.80 -7.37 -15.94
CA LEU A 38 -25.66 -6.48 -15.16
C LEU A 38 -27.06 -6.36 -15.77
N HIS A 39 -27.18 -6.31 -17.09
CA HIS A 39 -28.45 -6.32 -17.81
C HIS A 39 -29.29 -7.55 -17.44
N ARG A 40 -28.68 -8.75 -17.54
CA ARG A 40 -29.35 -10.01 -17.20
C ARG A 40 -29.71 -10.11 -15.71
N ARG A 41 -28.81 -9.69 -14.82
CA ARG A 41 -29.00 -9.77 -13.36
C ARG A 41 -30.07 -8.81 -12.84
N TYR A 42 -30.07 -7.58 -13.34
CA TYR A 42 -30.89 -6.49 -12.82
C TYR A 42 -32.09 -6.13 -13.71
N GLY A 43 -32.24 -6.77 -14.86
CA GLY A 43 -33.31 -6.47 -15.83
C GLY A 43 -33.23 -5.06 -16.40
N MET A 44 -32.07 -4.41 -16.36
CA MET A 44 -31.88 -3.03 -16.85
C MET A 44 -31.29 -3.02 -18.24
N SER A 45 -31.79 -2.16 -19.14
CA SER A 45 -31.24 -2.04 -20.48
C SER A 45 -29.77 -1.61 -20.43
N LEU A 46 -28.97 -2.07 -21.40
CA LEU A 46 -27.56 -1.67 -21.54
C LEU A 46 -27.42 -0.15 -21.65
N LYS A 47 -28.36 0.50 -22.36
CA LYS A 47 -28.43 1.97 -22.47
C LYS A 47 -28.58 2.62 -21.10
N ARG A 48 -29.51 2.13 -20.26
CA ARG A 48 -29.73 2.67 -18.91
C ARG A 48 -28.51 2.52 -18.01
N ILE A 49 -27.80 1.39 -18.10
CA ILE A 49 -26.57 1.16 -17.34
C ILE A 49 -25.48 2.16 -17.76
N LYS A 50 -25.31 2.39 -19.06
CA LYS A 50 -24.38 3.42 -19.58
C LYS A 50 -24.77 4.82 -19.12
N GLU A 51 -26.04 5.20 -19.24
CA GLU A 51 -26.55 6.49 -18.76
C GLU A 51 -26.30 6.68 -17.26
N LEU A 52 -26.55 5.65 -16.44
CA LEU A 52 -26.26 5.69 -15.01
C LEU A 52 -24.76 5.94 -14.76
N SER A 53 -23.89 5.27 -15.51
CA SER A 53 -22.44 5.44 -15.36
C SER A 53 -21.99 6.85 -15.76
N GLU A 54 -22.57 7.44 -16.80
CA GLU A 54 -22.30 8.81 -17.22
C GLU A 54 -22.84 9.83 -16.21
N GLN A 55 -24.03 9.60 -15.66
CA GLN A 55 -24.62 10.43 -14.61
C GLN A 55 -23.79 10.40 -13.33
N TYR A 56 -23.27 9.24 -12.95
CA TYR A 56 -22.33 9.11 -11.84
C TYR A 56 -21.01 9.84 -12.13
N ARG A 57 -20.42 9.62 -13.31
CA ARG A 57 -19.16 10.26 -13.72
C ARG A 57 -19.27 11.79 -13.80
N SER A 58 -20.44 12.31 -14.16
CA SER A 58 -20.75 13.74 -14.18
C SER A 58 -21.18 14.32 -12.82
N GLY A 59 -21.25 13.49 -11.78
CA GLY A 59 -21.61 13.91 -10.42
C GLY A 59 -23.10 14.16 -10.20
N LYS A 60 -23.97 13.83 -11.17
CA LYS A 60 -25.43 13.95 -11.02
C LYS A 60 -26.01 12.90 -10.08
N ILE A 61 -25.36 11.75 -9.98
CA ILE A 61 -25.70 10.67 -9.07
C ILE A 61 -24.51 10.42 -8.17
N ASP A 62 -24.78 10.26 -6.88
CA ASP A 62 -23.82 9.79 -5.90
C ASP A 62 -24.24 8.39 -5.43
N ILE A 63 -23.27 7.48 -5.32
CA ILE A 63 -23.48 6.08 -4.90
C ILE A 63 -23.07 5.83 -3.45
N PHE A 64 -22.42 6.81 -2.83
CA PHE A 64 -21.95 6.74 -1.46
C PHE A 64 -22.86 7.57 -0.55
N ASP A 65 -23.31 6.97 0.53
CA ASP A 65 -23.99 7.70 1.59
C ASP A 65 -22.94 8.49 2.41
N GLU A 66 -23.37 9.52 3.16
CA GLU A 66 -22.46 10.37 3.95
C GLU A 66 -21.56 9.59 4.92
N ARG A 67 -22.05 8.46 5.44
CA ARG A 67 -21.25 7.56 6.28
C ARG A 67 -20.10 6.91 5.50
N ASP A 68 -20.37 6.47 4.28
CA ASP A 68 -19.36 5.84 3.41
C ASP A 68 -18.31 6.89 3.00
N LYS A 69 -18.74 8.11 2.70
CA LYS A 69 -17.85 9.24 2.39
C LYS A 69 -16.91 9.55 3.55
N TYR A 70 -17.45 9.63 4.77
CA TYR A 70 -16.67 9.87 5.97
C TYR A 70 -15.65 8.75 6.22
N ALA A 71 -16.05 7.49 6.07
CA ALA A 71 -15.15 6.34 6.23
C ALA A 71 -14.00 6.37 5.20
N ILE A 72 -14.31 6.68 3.93
CA ILE A 72 -13.30 6.84 2.87
C ILE A 72 -12.33 7.98 3.20
N GLU A 73 -12.84 9.11 3.68
CA GLU A 73 -11.98 10.25 4.03
C GLU A 73 -11.02 9.92 5.17
N MET A 74 -11.52 9.25 6.22
CA MET A 74 -10.69 8.82 7.35
C MET A 74 -9.62 7.81 6.92
N SER A 75 -9.99 6.80 6.13
CA SER A 75 -9.02 5.84 5.58
C SER A 75 -7.93 6.55 4.78
N ARG A 76 -8.28 7.58 3.97
CA ARG A 76 -7.29 8.36 3.22
C ARG A 76 -6.34 9.16 4.12
N LYS A 77 -6.81 9.65 5.27
CA LYS A 77 -5.95 10.33 6.25
C LYS A 77 -4.96 9.35 6.89
N ASP A 78 -5.45 8.18 7.27
CA ASP A 78 -4.62 7.11 7.84
C ASP A 78 -3.56 6.64 6.84
N ASP A 79 -3.94 6.44 5.58
CA ASP A 79 -3.01 6.06 4.51
C ASP A 79 -1.92 7.12 4.28
N LYS A 80 -2.30 8.41 4.29
CA LYS A 80 -1.33 9.51 4.19
C LYS A 80 -0.34 9.50 5.35
N GLU A 81 -0.79 9.22 6.57
CA GLU A 81 0.09 9.12 7.73
C GLU A 81 1.03 7.90 7.60
N ARG A 82 0.50 6.75 7.19
CA ARG A 82 1.30 5.53 6.95
C ARG A 82 2.37 5.76 5.90
N ILE A 83 2.04 6.41 4.78
CA ILE A 83 3.00 6.76 3.72
C ILE A 83 4.11 7.66 4.28
N ARG A 84 3.78 8.72 5.02
CA ARG A 84 4.78 9.60 5.63
C ARG A 84 5.73 8.86 6.56
N LYS A 85 5.21 7.95 7.39
CA LYS A 85 6.04 7.12 8.29
C LYS A 85 6.98 6.22 7.49
N LEU A 86 6.48 5.58 6.42
CA LEU A 86 7.29 4.75 5.54
C LEU A 86 8.39 5.54 4.84
N GLU A 87 8.08 6.70 4.28
CA GLU A 87 9.07 7.59 3.65
C GLU A 87 10.16 8.02 4.63
N SER A 88 9.78 8.37 5.87
CA SER A 88 10.76 8.71 6.90
C SER A 88 11.66 7.54 7.25
N LYS A 89 11.11 6.32 7.32
CA LYS A 89 11.87 5.10 7.57
C LYS A 89 12.84 4.81 6.42
N VAL A 90 12.39 4.93 5.17
CA VAL A 90 13.24 4.76 3.98
C VAL A 90 14.43 5.72 4.03
N ARG A 91 14.19 7.02 4.24
CA ARG A 91 15.27 8.02 4.37
C ARG A 91 16.29 7.67 5.47
N SER A 92 15.81 7.19 6.62
CA SER A 92 16.68 6.79 7.73
C SER A 92 17.55 5.58 7.37
N LEU A 93 16.98 4.59 6.67
CA LEU A 93 17.70 3.40 6.24
C LEU A 93 18.71 3.73 5.14
N GLU A 94 18.34 4.56 4.17
CA GLU A 94 19.27 5.05 3.13
C GLU A 94 20.47 5.77 3.76
N SER A 95 20.22 6.62 4.76
CA SER A 95 21.27 7.32 5.50
C SER A 95 22.19 6.34 6.23
N ALA A 96 21.61 5.33 6.90
CA ALA A 96 22.37 4.31 7.61
C ALA A 96 23.24 3.46 6.66
N VAL A 97 22.70 3.06 5.51
CA VAL A 97 23.43 2.34 4.47
C VAL A 97 24.58 3.19 3.93
N LYS A 98 24.33 4.46 3.63
CA LYS A 98 25.37 5.39 3.17
C LYS A 98 26.52 5.50 4.19
N MET A 99 26.20 5.64 5.47
CA MET A 99 27.20 5.69 6.53
C MET A 99 27.97 4.36 6.68
N SER A 100 27.28 3.23 6.54
CA SER A 100 27.93 1.91 6.57
C SER A 100 28.91 1.74 5.41
N ASN A 101 28.55 2.18 4.21
CA ASN A 101 29.43 2.13 3.05
C ASN A 101 30.68 3.00 3.23
N ILE A 102 30.52 4.24 3.71
CA ILE A 102 31.66 5.12 4.03
C ILE A 102 32.60 4.45 5.05
N LYS A 103 32.06 3.77 6.05
CA LYS A 103 32.86 3.06 7.06
C LYS A 103 33.63 1.87 6.44
N ILE A 104 33.00 1.12 5.54
CA ILE A 104 33.63 0.01 4.83
C ILE A 104 34.76 0.54 3.94
N GLU A 105 34.48 1.53 3.09
CA GLU A 105 35.47 2.17 2.22
C GLU A 105 36.66 2.71 3.01
N GLY A 106 36.40 3.35 4.17
CA GLY A 106 37.46 3.82 5.06
C GLY A 106 38.35 2.71 5.61
N TYR A 107 37.76 1.57 6.01
CA TYR A 107 38.55 0.41 6.45
C TYR A 107 39.34 -0.23 5.31
N GLU A 108 38.76 -0.33 4.12
CA GLU A 108 39.46 -0.83 2.93
C GLU A 108 40.68 0.04 2.58
N TYR A 109 40.53 1.37 2.65
CA TYR A 109 41.63 2.31 2.46
C TYR A 109 42.73 2.14 3.53
N MET A 110 42.37 2.05 4.81
CA MET A 110 43.36 1.84 5.87
C MET A 110 44.10 0.50 5.70
N LEU A 111 43.39 -0.55 5.29
CA LEU A 111 43.99 -1.87 5.02
C LEU A 111 44.97 -1.82 3.84
N SER A 112 44.66 -1.08 2.78
CA SER A 112 45.59 -0.95 1.64
C SER A 112 46.84 -0.18 2.03
N GLN A 113 46.72 0.93 2.76
CA GLN A 113 47.86 1.72 3.22
C GLN A 113 48.80 0.91 4.14
N LEU A 114 48.26 0.17 5.11
CA LEU A 114 49.08 -0.70 5.98
C LEU A 114 49.84 -1.78 5.21
N LYS A 115 49.26 -2.29 4.12
CA LYS A 115 49.91 -3.27 3.27
C LYS A 115 51.00 -2.65 2.40
N GLU A 116 50.75 -1.44 1.88
CA GLU A 116 51.65 -0.72 0.97
C GLU A 116 52.85 -0.09 1.70
N GLU A 117 52.61 0.60 2.83
CA GLU A 117 53.63 1.38 3.54
C GLU A 117 54.42 0.54 4.56
N GLU A 118 53.71 -0.30 5.32
CA GLU A 118 54.30 -1.05 6.44
C GLU A 118 54.52 -2.54 6.09
N GLY A 119 54.07 -3.00 4.92
CA GLY A 119 54.13 -4.41 4.51
C GLY A 119 53.24 -5.33 5.36
N ILE A 120 52.33 -4.78 6.17
CA ILE A 120 51.50 -5.54 7.11
C ILE A 120 50.20 -5.97 6.43
N ASP A 121 50.13 -7.24 6.01
CA ASP A 121 48.91 -7.84 5.49
C ASP A 121 48.03 -8.41 6.64
N LEU A 122 47.11 -7.58 7.13
CA LEU A 122 46.18 -7.96 8.20
C LEU A 122 45.15 -9.02 7.77
N LEU A 123 44.81 -9.10 6.48
CA LEU A 123 43.93 -10.14 5.95
C LEU A 123 44.61 -11.52 6.04
N LYS A 124 45.92 -11.59 5.78
CA LYS A 124 46.71 -12.83 5.99
C LYS A 124 46.93 -13.17 7.47
N LYS A 125 47.15 -12.17 8.33
CA LYS A 125 47.35 -12.41 9.78
C LYS A 125 46.09 -12.86 10.51
N ALA A 126 44.89 -12.46 10.07
CA ALA A 126 43.64 -12.87 10.70
C ALA A 126 43.39 -14.40 10.64
N GLY A 127 43.92 -15.09 9.63
CA GLY A 127 43.90 -16.56 9.55
C GLY A 127 44.99 -17.27 10.35
N ALA A 128 46.01 -16.55 10.83
CA ALA A 128 47.20 -17.11 11.49
C ALA A 128 47.06 -17.29 13.02
N GLY A 129 45.88 -17.03 13.59
CA GLY A 129 45.61 -17.16 15.02
C GLY A 129 45.06 -18.52 15.41
N ARG A 130 45.92 -19.55 15.48
CA ARG A 130 45.86 -20.73 16.38
C ARG A 130 46.96 -21.75 16.04
N SER A 131 48.22 -21.32 16.00
CA SER A 131 49.32 -22.27 16.12
C SER A 131 49.37 -22.76 17.57
N ALA A 132 49.06 -24.03 17.77
CA ALA A 132 49.01 -24.72 19.05
C ALA A 132 50.43 -24.97 19.59
N ASN A 133 51.04 -23.98 20.22
CA ASN A 133 52.28 -24.17 20.96
C ASN A 133 52.07 -23.89 22.45
N SER A 134 51.71 -24.92 23.21
CA SER A 134 52.14 -25.08 24.62
C SER A 134 51.71 -26.43 25.17
N SER A 135 52.61 -27.42 25.16
CA SER A 135 53.14 -28.02 26.40
C SER A 135 54.04 -29.24 26.15
N ARG A 136 55.33 -29.01 26.41
CA ARG A 136 56.22 -29.86 27.24
C ARG A 136 56.48 -31.31 26.79
N ALA A 137 57.65 -31.52 26.18
CA ALA A 137 58.41 -32.77 26.35
C ALA A 137 59.92 -32.56 26.06
N THR A 138 60.65 -31.98 27.01
CA THR A 138 62.08 -32.29 27.18
C THR A 138 62.18 -33.26 28.35
N LYS A 139 62.53 -34.52 28.07
CA LYS A 139 63.04 -35.46 29.06
C LYS A 139 64.46 -35.84 28.68
N LYS A 140 65.35 -35.71 29.67
CA LYS A 140 66.69 -36.27 29.72
C LYS A 140 66.63 -37.79 29.70
#